data_AF-A0AB36FQE5-F1
#
_entry.id   AF-A0AB36FQE5-F1
#
_cell.length_a   1.000
_cell.length_b   1.000
_cell.length_c   1.000
_cell.angle_alpha   90.00
_cell.angle_beta   90.00
_cell.angle_gamma   90.00
#
_symmetry.space_group_name_H-M   'P 1'
#
loop_
_entity.id
_entity.type
_entity.pdbx_description
1 polymer ?
#
loop_
_entity_poly.entity_id
_entity_poly.type
_entity_poly.pdbx_seq_one_letter_code
_entity_poly.pdbx_strand_id
1 'polypeptide(L)'
;MVTKAYNVGVSAHSSIESEKFLGRSVTYASDSAKLDQAFCESPVYSTKNISNQDFYAAFKASPSSLGFSDDKITEVSLSCLDNSAIMGSTLIFQEGGSAYTLVDGTFLKLEKTL
;
A
#
# COMPACT_ATOMS: atom_id res chain seq x y z
N MET A 1 -1.95 -10.36 2.37
CA MET A 1 -1.87 -10.90 0.99
C MET A 1 -2.62 -9.98 0.05
N VAL A 2 -2.15 -9.84 -1.19
CA VAL A 2 -2.82 -9.04 -2.23
C VAL A 2 -4.00 -9.81 -2.79
N THR A 3 -5.20 -9.23 -2.71
CA THR A 3 -6.43 -9.86 -3.21
C THR A 3 -7.07 -9.11 -4.37
N LYS A 4 -6.68 -7.86 -4.60
CA LYS A 4 -7.17 -7.06 -5.73
C LYS A 4 -6.17 -5.96 -6.09
N ALA A 5 -6.15 -5.57 -7.37
CA ALA A 5 -5.38 -4.44 -7.85
C ALA A 5 -6.30 -3.37 -8.45
N TYR A 6 -5.93 -2.10 -8.26
CA TYR A 6 -6.69 -0.94 -8.69
C TYR A 6 -5.77 0.04 -9.43
N ASN A 7 -6.07 0.27 -10.71
CA ASN A 7 -5.43 1.28 -11.54
C ASN A 7 -6.26 2.57 -11.50
N VAL A 8 -6.36 3.18 -10.32
CA VAL A 8 -7.04 4.46 -10.13
C VAL A 8 -6.02 5.59 -10.14
N GLY A 9 -6.41 6.76 -10.65
CA GLY A 9 -5.48 7.88 -10.82
C GLY A 9 -4.44 7.59 -11.91
N VAL A 10 -3.18 7.92 -11.63
CA VAL A 10 -2.05 7.69 -12.55
C VAL A 10 -1.32 6.41 -12.14
N SER A 11 -1.34 5.40 -13.00
CA SER A 11 -0.69 4.09 -12.80
C SER A 11 0.25 3.80 -13.95
N ALA A 12 1.47 3.35 -13.66
CA ALA A 12 2.43 2.90 -14.68
C ALA A 12 2.04 1.55 -15.27
N HIS A 13 1.41 0.68 -14.47
CA HIS A 13 0.96 -0.64 -14.90
C HIS A 13 -0.39 -0.59 -15.60
N SER A 14 -0.56 -1.43 -16.61
CA SER A 14 -1.87 -1.86 -17.11
C SER A 14 -2.59 -2.77 -16.11
N SER A 15 -3.89 -2.99 -16.30
CA SER A 15 -4.65 -3.92 -15.45
C SER A 15 -4.11 -5.34 -15.47
N ILE A 16 -3.69 -5.84 -16.63
CA ILE A 16 -3.10 -7.19 -16.76
C ILE A 16 -1.78 -7.29 -16.00
N GLU A 17 -0.93 -6.25 -16.06
CA GLU A 17 0.32 -6.23 -15.28
C GLU A 17 0.06 -6.16 -13.79
N SER A 18 -0.96 -5.42 -13.38
CA SER A 18 -1.37 -5.26 -11.99
C SER A 18 -1.91 -6.56 -11.38
N GLU A 19 -2.54 -7.41 -12.18
CA GLU A 19 -3.01 -8.74 -11.74
C GLU A 19 -1.86 -9.70 -11.41
N LYS A 20 -0.64 -9.47 -11.93
CA LYS A 20 0.55 -10.28 -11.56
C LYS A 20 0.94 -10.13 -10.09
N PHE A 21 0.38 -9.13 -9.39
CA PHE A 21 0.61 -8.95 -7.96
C PHE A 21 -0.34 -9.77 -7.08
N LEU A 22 -1.42 -10.33 -7.64
CA LEU A 22 -2.38 -11.12 -6.87
C LEU A 22 -1.71 -12.33 -6.20
N GLY A 23 -2.08 -12.60 -4.95
CA GLY A 23 -1.51 -13.69 -4.16
C GLY A 23 -0.13 -13.40 -3.54
N ARG A 24 0.56 -12.33 -3.97
CA ARG A 24 1.79 -11.86 -3.29
C ARG A 24 1.45 -11.41 -1.88
N SER A 25 2.42 -11.52 -0.98
CA SER A 25 2.19 -11.25 0.44
C SER A 25 3.24 -10.32 1.00
N VAL A 26 2.83 -9.58 2.03
CA VAL A 26 3.70 -8.74 2.83
C VAL A 26 3.44 -9.09 4.30
N THR A 27 4.50 -9.06 5.10
CA THR A 27 4.45 -9.25 6.54
C THR A 27 5.15 -8.08 7.20
N TYR A 28 4.50 -7.47 8.19
CA TYR A 28 5.01 -6.33 8.93
C TYR A 28 5.14 -6.72 10.40
N ALA A 29 6.30 -6.48 10.99
CA ALA A 29 6.58 -6.61 12.42
C ALA A 29 7.44 -5.44 12.88
N SER A 30 7.57 -5.24 14.20
CA SER A 30 8.34 -4.12 14.74
C SER A 30 9.84 -4.22 14.50
N ASP A 31 10.36 -5.44 14.35
CA ASP A 31 11.78 -5.75 14.21
C ASP A 31 12.15 -6.30 12.82
N SER A 32 11.17 -6.62 11.99
CA SER A 32 11.38 -7.23 10.69
C SER A 32 10.20 -7.00 9.76
N ALA A 33 10.46 -7.02 8.46
CA ALA A 33 9.40 -7.04 7.47
C ALA A 33 9.78 -7.95 6.29
N LYS A 34 8.79 -8.65 5.76
CA LYS A 34 8.92 -9.39 4.50
C LYS A 34 8.05 -8.69 3.47
N LEU A 35 8.69 -8.00 2.55
CA LEU A 35 8.07 -7.19 1.51
C LEU A 35 8.14 -7.97 0.19
N ASP A 36 7.17 -8.86 0.00
CA ASP A 36 7.18 -9.86 -1.05
C ASP A 36 8.41 -10.79 -0.97
N GLN A 37 9.38 -10.67 -1.89
CA GLN A 37 10.63 -11.41 -1.88
C GLN A 37 11.73 -10.72 -1.08
N ALA A 38 11.59 -9.42 -0.79
CA ALA A 38 12.58 -8.66 -0.04
C ALA A 38 12.41 -8.86 1.47
N PHE A 39 13.52 -9.04 2.18
CA PHE A 39 13.53 -9.13 3.63
C PHE A 39 14.22 -7.91 4.22
N CYS A 40 13.56 -7.29 5.20
CA CYS A 40 14.01 -6.09 5.87
C CYS A 40 14.25 -6.41 7.34
N GLU A 41 15.51 -6.52 7.72
CA GLU A 41 15.95 -6.87 9.08
C GLU A 41 15.85 -5.73 10.09
N SER A 42 15.68 -4.49 9.62
CA SER A 42 15.62 -3.30 10.48
C SER A 42 14.70 -2.26 9.84
N PRO A 43 13.38 -2.51 9.80
CA PRO A 43 12.43 -1.57 9.21
C PRO A 43 12.30 -0.31 10.07
N VAL A 44 12.26 0.85 9.42
CA VAL A 44 11.91 2.12 10.05
C VAL A 44 10.54 2.56 9.56
N TYR A 45 9.61 2.72 10.50
CA TYR A 45 8.24 3.13 10.21
C TYR A 45 8.02 4.61 10.49
N SER A 46 7.35 5.30 9.56
CA SER A 46 6.86 6.66 9.74
C SER A 46 5.36 6.69 9.44
N THR A 47 4.58 7.34 10.29
CA THR A 47 3.12 7.39 10.16
C THR A 47 2.66 8.82 10.01
N LYS A 48 1.74 9.05 9.08
CA LYS A 48 1.01 10.31 8.94
C LYS A 48 -0.46 10.05 8.62
N ASN A 49 -1.27 11.06 8.90
CA ASN A 49 -2.66 11.07 8.50
C ASN A 49 -2.78 11.88 7.22
N ILE A 50 -3.59 11.42 6.28
CA ILE A 50 -3.80 12.07 5.00
C ILE A 50 -5.27 12.46 4.86
N SER A 51 -5.51 13.72 4.52
CA SER A 51 -6.87 14.21 4.22
C SER A 51 -7.31 13.75 2.83
N ASN A 52 -8.61 13.78 2.54
CA ASN A 52 -9.13 13.45 1.21
C ASN A 52 -8.55 14.36 0.12
N GLN A 53 -8.34 15.64 0.44
CA GLN A 53 -7.72 16.60 -0.47
C GLN A 53 -6.25 16.24 -0.75
N ASP A 54 -5.47 15.93 0.29
CA ASP A 54 -4.07 15.56 0.14
C ASP A 54 -3.91 14.22 -0.58
N PHE A 55 -4.82 13.27 -0.33
CA PHE A 55 -4.89 11.99 -1.02
C PHE A 55 -5.09 12.19 -2.52
N TYR A 56 -6.08 13.01 -2.90
CA TYR A 56 -6.31 13.34 -4.30
C TYR A 56 -5.11 14.10 -4.91
N ALA A 57 -4.51 15.03 -4.16
CA ALA A 57 -3.35 15.77 -4.63
C ALA A 57 -2.16 14.84 -4.93
N ALA A 58 -1.90 13.88 -4.06
CA ALA A 58 -0.80 12.91 -4.16
C ALA A 58 -1.04 11.85 -5.24
N PHE A 59 -2.23 11.25 -5.28
CA PHE A 59 -2.49 10.04 -6.08
C PHE A 59 -3.37 10.27 -7.31
N LYS A 60 -3.96 11.46 -7.46
CA LYS A 60 -4.97 11.78 -8.49
C LYS A 60 -6.14 10.80 -8.51
N ALA A 61 -6.45 10.21 -7.35
CA ALA A 61 -7.53 9.26 -7.16
C ALA A 61 -8.43 9.75 -6.02
N SER A 62 -9.74 9.53 -6.14
CA SER A 62 -10.66 9.76 -5.02
C SER A 62 -10.53 8.63 -4.00
N PRO A 63 -10.42 8.90 -2.69
CA PRO A 63 -10.43 7.86 -1.66
C PRO A 63 -11.60 6.88 -1.78
N SER A 64 -12.79 7.38 -2.14
CA SER A 64 -14.00 6.57 -2.32
C SER A 64 -13.89 5.53 -3.44
N SER A 65 -13.03 5.75 -4.44
CA SER A 65 -12.76 4.75 -5.49
C SER A 65 -12.03 3.49 -4.98
N LEU A 66 -11.41 3.62 -3.79
CA LEU A 66 -10.76 2.55 -3.04
C LEU A 66 -11.60 2.14 -1.82
N GLY A 67 -12.85 2.59 -1.73
CA GLY A 67 -13.74 2.22 -0.62
C GLY A 67 -13.35 2.83 0.73
N PHE A 68 -12.55 3.90 0.75
CA PHE A 68 -12.40 4.74 1.95
C PHE A 68 -13.62 5.63 2.13
N SER A 69 -14.02 5.86 3.38
CA SER A 69 -15.07 6.85 3.73
C SER A 69 -14.44 8.23 3.92
N ASP A 70 -15.23 9.21 4.37
CA ASP A 70 -14.75 10.55 4.74
C ASP A 70 -14.00 10.59 6.10
N ASP A 71 -13.68 9.41 6.65
CA ASP A 71 -12.91 9.29 7.87
C ASP A 71 -11.39 9.42 7.60
N LYS A 72 -10.63 9.29 8.68
CA LYS A 72 -9.19 9.47 8.70
C LYS A 72 -8.46 8.32 7.97
N ILE A 73 -7.78 8.64 6.88
CA ILE A 73 -6.87 7.74 6.18
C ILE A 73 -5.47 7.87 6.79
N THR A 74 -4.83 6.73 7.05
CA THR A 74 -3.48 6.64 7.60
C THR A 74 -2.53 6.13 6.52
N GLU A 75 -1.41 6.81 6.35
CA GLU A 75 -0.29 6.35 5.53
C GLU A 75 0.88 6.01 6.45
N VAL A 76 1.44 4.82 6.25
CA VAL A 76 2.66 4.35 6.90
C VAL A 76 3.70 4.10 5.83
N SER A 77 4.81 4.81 5.92
CA SER A 77 6.00 4.55 5.11
C SER A 77 6.95 3.66 5.89
N LEU A 78 7.50 2.66 5.21
CA LEU A 78 8.49 1.73 5.70
C LEU A 78 9.76 1.93 4.86
N SER A 79 10.88 2.19 5.53
CA SER A 79 12.19 2.29 4.89
C SER A 79 13.11 1.18 5.39
N CYS A 80 13.91 0.62 4.47
CA CYS A 80 14.93 -0.42 4.71
C CYS A 80 16.30 0.09 4.27
N LEU A 81 17.37 -0.36 4.92
CA LEU A 81 18.74 0.09 4.65
C LEU A 81 19.21 -0.19 3.22
N ASP A 82 18.74 -1.28 2.61
CA ASP A 82 19.11 -1.73 1.27
C ASP A 82 18.26 -1.09 0.16
N ASN A 83 17.22 -0.34 0.53
CA ASN A 83 16.31 0.38 -0.37
C ASN A 83 15.72 -0.47 -1.52
N SER A 84 15.64 -1.79 -1.32
CA SER A 84 15.35 -2.77 -2.38
C SER A 84 13.86 -3.03 -2.59
N ALA A 85 13.01 -2.65 -1.63
CA ALA A 85 11.60 -3.01 -1.63
C ALA A 85 10.72 -1.98 -2.35
N ILE A 86 10.17 -2.38 -3.50
CA ILE A 86 9.20 -1.58 -4.28
C ILE A 86 7.77 -1.78 -3.76
N MET A 87 7.40 -3.02 -3.43
CA MET A 87 6.07 -3.37 -2.92
C MET A 87 6.05 -3.47 -1.40
N GLY A 88 5.03 -2.91 -0.76
CA GLY A 88 4.82 -3.01 0.68
C GLY A 88 5.53 -1.94 1.50
N SER A 89 6.36 -1.09 0.89
CA SER A 89 7.04 0.04 1.54
C SER A 89 6.09 1.18 1.92
N THR A 90 4.94 1.27 1.27
CA THR A 90 3.87 2.20 1.65
C THR A 90 2.63 1.39 2.00
N LEU A 91 2.08 1.59 3.19
CA LEU A 91 0.79 1.06 3.61
C LEU A 91 -0.19 2.23 3.77
N ILE A 92 -1.34 2.16 3.11
CA ILE A 92 -2.42 3.14 3.19
C ILE A 92 -3.66 2.42 3.67
N PHE A 93 -4.23 2.84 4.79
CA PHE A 93 -5.39 2.16 5.35
C PHE A 93 -6.31 3.09 6.14
N GLN A 94 -7.51 2.60 6.37
CA GLN A 94 -8.45 3.16 7.32
C GLN A 94 -8.80 2.08 8.35
N GLU A 95 -8.81 2.44 9.64
CA GLU A 95 -9.12 1.48 10.71
C GLU A 95 -10.50 0.84 10.51
N GLY A 96 -10.58 -0.48 10.63
CA GLY A 96 -11.80 -1.25 10.37
C GLY A 96 -12.23 -1.32 8.89
N GLY A 97 -11.46 -0.73 7.98
CA GLY A 97 -11.76 -0.65 6.55
C GLY A 97 -10.72 -1.34 5.67
N SER A 98 -10.49 -0.76 4.50
CA SER A 98 -9.53 -1.29 3.51
C SER A 98 -8.08 -0.94 3.87
N ALA A 99 -7.16 -1.77 3.42
CA ALA A 99 -5.72 -1.53 3.48
C ALA A 99 -5.10 -1.79 2.10
N TYR A 100 -4.11 -0.99 1.73
CA TYR A 100 -3.46 -1.01 0.44
C TYR A 100 -1.95 -0.83 0.56
N THR A 101 -1.20 -1.45 -0.34
CA THR A 101 0.14 -1.00 -0.70
C THR A 101 0.15 -0.34 -2.07
N LEU A 102 1.13 0.51 -2.33
CA LEU A 102 1.33 1.17 -3.61
C LEU A 102 2.53 0.59 -4.37
N VAL A 103 2.40 0.40 -5.68
CA VAL A 103 3.52 0.10 -6.59
C VAL A 103 3.30 0.88 -7.88
N ASP A 104 4.15 1.86 -8.17
CA ASP A 104 4.10 2.71 -9.37
C ASP A 104 2.68 3.26 -9.70
N GLY A 105 2.00 3.75 -8.66
CA GLY A 105 0.65 4.29 -8.76
C GLY A 105 -0.49 3.25 -8.77
N THR A 106 -0.17 1.96 -8.81
CA THR A 106 -1.14 0.87 -8.65
C THR A 106 -1.41 0.62 -7.17
N PHE A 107 -2.69 0.68 -6.78
CA PHE A 107 -3.13 0.33 -5.43
C PHE A 107 -3.42 -1.16 -5.34
N LEU A 108 -2.69 -1.87 -4.48
CA LEU A 108 -2.83 -3.30 -4.26
C LEU A 108 -3.53 -3.52 -2.91
N LYS A 109 -4.77 -4.01 -2.94
CA LYS A 109 -5.55 -4.28 -1.74
C LYS A 109 -4.93 -5.41 -0.95
N LEU A 110 -4.66 -5.18 0.32
CA LEU A 110 -4.12 -6.14 1.26
C LEU A 110 -5.23 -6.63 2.19
N GLU A 111 -5.36 -7.95 2.30
CA GLU A 111 -6.19 -8.60 3.30
C GLU A 111 -5.32 -9.46 4.22
N LYS A 112 -5.66 -9.47 5.52
CA LYS A 112 -5.00 -10.34 6.50
C LYS A 112 -5.28 -11.79 6.12
N THR A 113 -4.23 -12.58 6.09
CA THR A 113 -4.34 -14.04 5.99
C THR A 113 -4.54 -14.61 7.39
N LEU A 114 -5.43 -15.59 7.50
CA LEU A 114 -5.67 -16.36 8.72
C LEU A 114 -4.48 -17.27 9.04
#